data_AF-A0A9C8K6Y9-F1
#
_entry.id   AF-A0A9C8K6Y9-F1
#
_cell.length_a   1.000
_cell.length_b   1.000
_cell.length_c   1.000
_cell.angle_alpha   90.00
_cell.angle_beta   90.00
_cell.angle_gamma   90.00
#
_symmetry.space_group_name_H-M   'P 1'
#
loop_
_entity.id
_entity.type
_entity.pdbx_description
1 polymer ?
#
loop_
_entity_poly.entity_id
_entity_poly.type
_entity_poly.pdbx_seq_one_letter_code
_entity_poly.pdbx_strand_id
1 'polypeptide(L)'
;MMAPETEKHLVKYLLNEASAEDLDALSDWILVDSNEQIFETFVRSHYETTTTMNEPDTDKIKKVLKRRMMKDNILLRRRKIPSLMKYAAVGLVFLALGYFVQRNQTMGNHSDRLVRKQEAITITFD
;
A
#
# COMPACT_ATOMS: atom_id res chain seq x y z
N MET A 1 17.90 -40.72 -26.68
CA MET A 1 18.32 -39.72 -27.67
C MET A 1 17.10 -38.90 -27.99
N MET A 2 17.14 -37.57 -27.79
CA MET A 2 15.99 -36.71 -28.06
C MET A 2 15.75 -36.59 -29.58
N ALA A 3 14.49 -36.44 -29.99
CA ALA A 3 14.16 -36.17 -31.37
C ALA A 3 14.55 -34.72 -31.74
N PRO A 4 15.11 -34.48 -32.94
CA PRO A 4 15.57 -33.16 -33.37
C PRO A 4 14.42 -32.15 -33.45
N GLU A 5 13.20 -32.60 -33.70
CA GLU A 5 12.02 -31.74 -33.66
C GLU A 5 11.78 -31.24 -32.23
N THR A 6 11.75 -32.10 -31.21
CA THR A 6 11.53 -31.68 -29.82
C THR A 6 12.58 -30.67 -29.35
N GLU A 7 13.84 -30.85 -29.73
CA GLU A 7 14.92 -29.91 -29.40
C GLU A 7 14.64 -28.51 -29.98
N LYS A 8 14.14 -28.42 -31.21
CA LYS A 8 13.76 -27.15 -31.84
C LYS A 8 12.62 -26.46 -31.09
N HIS A 9 11.59 -27.21 -30.68
CA HIS A 9 10.48 -26.69 -29.88
C HIS A 9 10.97 -26.16 -28.52
N LEU A 10 11.89 -26.89 -27.89
CA LEU A 10 12.51 -26.51 -26.62
C LEU A 10 13.35 -25.23 -26.74
N VAL A 11 14.15 -25.10 -27.79
CA VAL A 11 14.96 -23.88 -28.04
C VAL A 11 14.05 -22.69 -28.27
N LYS A 12 13.01 -22.83 -29.10
CA LYS A 12 12.01 -21.76 -29.29
C LYS A 12 11.33 -21.38 -27.98
N TYR A 13 11.01 -22.35 -27.12
CA TYR A 13 10.43 -22.10 -25.81
C TYR A 13 11.36 -21.23 -24.93
N LEU A 14 12.64 -21.61 -24.84
CA LEU A 14 13.63 -20.88 -24.04
C LEU A 14 13.88 -19.46 -24.56
N LEU A 15 13.83 -19.27 -25.88
CA LEU A 15 13.96 -17.95 -26.52
C LEU A 15 12.65 -17.15 -26.53
N ASN A 16 11.56 -17.68 -25.98
CA ASN A 16 10.23 -17.07 -25.99
C ASN A 16 9.69 -16.80 -27.42
N GLU A 17 10.01 -17.69 -28.35
CA GLU A 17 9.60 -17.70 -29.77
C GLU A 17 8.68 -18.88 -30.13
N ALA A 18 8.23 -19.66 -29.13
CA ALA A 18 7.36 -20.82 -29.34
C ALA A 18 5.93 -20.40 -29.73
N SER A 19 5.38 -21.08 -30.74
CA SER A 19 3.94 -21.00 -31.07
C SER A 19 3.10 -21.80 -30.07
N ALA A 20 1.77 -21.63 -30.11
CA ALA A 20 0.87 -22.45 -29.31
C ALA A 20 1.00 -23.95 -29.63
N GLU A 21 1.14 -24.30 -30.91
CA GLU A 21 1.36 -25.68 -31.35
C GLU A 21 2.69 -26.23 -30.82
N ASP A 22 3.72 -25.37 -30.78
CA ASP A 22 5.03 -25.75 -30.26
C ASP A 22 4.95 -26.09 -28.75
N LEU A 23 4.14 -25.34 -28.00
CA LEU A 23 3.91 -25.54 -26.56
C LEU A 23 3.09 -26.79 -26.28
N ASP A 24 2.05 -27.06 -27.07
CA ASP A 24 1.21 -28.25 -26.93
C ASP A 24 2.06 -29.53 -27.16
N ALA A 25 2.88 -29.54 -28.22
CA ALA A 25 3.80 -30.65 -28.50
C ALA A 25 4.84 -30.86 -27.39
N LEU A 26 5.32 -29.77 -26.78
CA LEU A 26 6.27 -29.85 -25.66
C LEU A 26 5.60 -30.36 -24.38
N SER A 27 4.36 -29.95 -24.14
CA SER A 27 3.55 -30.41 -23.01
C SER A 27 3.32 -31.91 -23.09
N ASP A 28 2.90 -32.42 -24.25
CA ASP A 28 2.70 -33.85 -24.49
C ASP A 28 4.00 -34.65 -24.33
N TRP A 29 5.13 -34.07 -24.75
CA TRP A 29 6.44 -34.69 -24.63
C TRP A 29 6.93 -34.82 -23.18
N ILE A 30 6.64 -33.81 -22.34
CA ILE A 30 7.03 -33.78 -20.91
C ILE A 30 6.25 -34.83 -20.09
N LEU A 31 5.02 -35.18 -20.50
CA LEU A 31 4.19 -36.19 -19.81
C LEU A 31 4.78 -37.61 -19.85
N VAL A 32 5.76 -37.88 -20.70
CA VAL A 32 6.45 -39.18 -20.73
C VAL A 32 7.53 -39.21 -19.64
N ASP A 33 7.39 -40.14 -18.69
CA ASP A 33 8.38 -40.37 -17.63
C ASP A 33 9.79 -40.49 -18.23
N SER A 34 10.73 -39.71 -17.68
CA SER A 34 12.12 -39.43 -18.13
C SER A 34 12.36 -38.15 -18.94
N ASN A 35 11.39 -37.65 -19.70
CA ASN A 35 11.57 -36.43 -20.50
C ASN A 35 11.50 -35.15 -19.64
N GLU A 36 10.73 -35.18 -18.56
CA GLU A 36 10.66 -34.08 -17.59
C GLU A 36 12.04 -33.71 -17.03
N GLN A 37 12.86 -34.70 -16.68
CA GLN A 37 14.19 -34.46 -16.12
C GLN A 37 15.14 -33.82 -17.15
N ILE A 38 14.98 -34.18 -18.43
CA ILE A 38 15.73 -33.59 -19.54
C ILE A 38 15.29 -32.13 -19.75
N PHE A 39 13.97 -31.89 -19.74
CA PHE A 39 13.40 -30.54 -19.80
C PHE A 39 13.94 -29.65 -18.68
N GLU A 40 13.89 -30.13 -17.44
CA GLU A 40 14.38 -29.40 -16.26
C GLU A 40 15.86 -29.04 -16.40
N THR A 41 16.68 -30.00 -16.85
CA THR A 41 18.13 -29.79 -17.04
C THR A 41 18.39 -28.71 -18.09
N PHE A 42 17.64 -28.69 -19.19
CA PHE A 42 17.76 -27.67 -20.23
C PHE A 42 17.35 -26.28 -19.74
N VAL A 43 16.19 -26.18 -19.07
CA VAL A 43 15.70 -24.91 -18.52
C VAL A 43 16.70 -24.37 -17.49
N ARG A 44 17.21 -25.23 -16.61
CA ARG A 44 18.22 -24.85 -15.61
C ARG A 44 19.49 -24.33 -16.28
N SER A 45 20.03 -25.05 -17.25
CA SER A 45 21.23 -24.64 -17.99
C SER A 45 21.04 -23.29 -18.68
N HIS A 46 19.91 -23.08 -19.36
CA HIS A 46 19.59 -21.81 -20.00
C HIS A 46 19.44 -20.66 -18.98
N TYR A 47 18.82 -20.93 -17.84
CA TYR A 47 18.66 -19.94 -16.77
C TYR A 47 20.00 -19.57 -16.13
N GLU A 48 20.84 -20.55 -15.80
CA GLU A 48 22.19 -20.35 -15.25
C GLU A 48 23.06 -19.57 -16.23
N THR A 49 23.04 -19.94 -17.50
CA THR A 49 23.78 -19.25 -18.57
C THR A 49 23.32 -17.81 -18.71
N THR A 50 22.01 -17.59 -18.85
CA THR A 50 21.42 -16.26 -19.02
C THR A 50 21.63 -15.38 -17.80
N THR A 51 21.54 -15.94 -16.59
CA THR A 51 21.76 -15.20 -15.35
C THR A 51 23.24 -14.85 -15.16
N THR A 52 24.15 -15.77 -15.50
CA THR A 52 25.59 -15.53 -15.38
C THR A 52 26.07 -14.52 -16.43
N MET A 53 25.59 -14.62 -17.67
CA MET A 53 25.99 -13.73 -18.76
C MET A 53 25.40 -12.32 -18.67
N ASN A 54 24.17 -12.16 -18.19
CA ASN A 54 23.54 -10.84 -18.12
C ASN A 54 23.87 -10.04 -16.86
N GLU A 55 24.66 -10.57 -15.92
CA GLU A 55 24.96 -9.97 -14.60
C GLU A 55 23.77 -9.14 -14.06
N PRO A 56 22.58 -9.76 -13.88
CA PRO A 56 21.37 -9.01 -13.63
C PRO A 56 21.54 -8.22 -12.33
N ASP A 57 21.24 -6.93 -12.40
CA ASP A 57 21.24 -6.04 -11.24
C ASP A 57 20.13 -6.50 -10.26
N THR A 58 20.52 -7.41 -9.37
CA THR A 58 19.65 -8.04 -8.38
C THR A 58 19.03 -6.99 -7.45
N ASP A 59 19.74 -5.90 -7.18
CA ASP A 59 19.25 -4.77 -6.39
C ASP A 59 18.12 -4.04 -7.11
N LYS A 60 18.26 -3.78 -8.41
CA LYS A 60 17.20 -3.19 -9.24
C LYS A 60 15.99 -4.09 -9.31
N ILE A 61 16.15 -5.40 -9.53
CA ILE A 61 15.05 -6.37 -9.56
C ILE A 61 14.31 -6.37 -8.22
N LYS A 62 15.04 -6.49 -7.11
CA LYS A 62 14.49 -6.44 -5.74
C LYS A 62 13.77 -5.13 -5.47
N LYS A 63 14.31 -4.00 -5.91
CA LYS A 63 13.70 -2.68 -5.75
C LYS A 63 12.40 -2.55 -6.54
N VAL A 64 12.35 -3.05 -7.78
CA VAL A 64 11.13 -3.06 -8.60
C VAL A 64 10.07 -3.96 -7.97
N LEU A 65 10.44 -5.15 -7.52
CA LEU A 65 9.52 -6.10 -6.88
C LEU A 65 8.95 -5.52 -5.57
N LYS A 66 9.82 -4.99 -4.70
CA LYS A 66 9.41 -4.32 -3.46
C LYS A 66 8.51 -3.11 -3.74
N ARG A 67 8.79 -2.33 -4.79
CA ARG A 67 7.94 -1.20 -5.20
C ARG A 67 6.55 -1.66 -5.63
N ARG A 68 6.43 -2.76 -6.39
CA ARG A 68 5.13 -3.34 -6.76
C ARG A 68 4.36 -3.82 -5.51
N MET A 69 5.01 -4.57 -4.63
CA MET A 69 4.41 -5.04 -3.38
C MET A 69 3.92 -3.88 -2.49
N MET A 70 4.71 -2.81 -2.35
CA MET A 70 4.29 -1.64 -1.57
C MET A 70 3.13 -0.88 -2.22
N LYS A 71 3.09 -0.79 -3.56
CA LYS A 71 2.02 -0.11 -4.30
C LYS A 71 0.67 -0.79 -4.06
N ASP A 72 0.63 -2.12 -4.07
CA ASP A 72 -0.60 -2.89 -3.80
C ASP A 72 -1.11 -2.67 -2.37
N ASN A 73 -0.19 -2.63 -1.40
CA ASN A 73 -0.54 -2.34 0.00
C ASN A 73 -1.09 -0.91 0.20
N ILE A 74 -0.59 0.09 -0.53
CA ILE A 74 -1.09 1.47 -0.45
C ILE A 74 -2.51 1.57 -1.02
N LEU A 75 -2.83 0.87 -2.10
CA LEU A 75 -4.17 0.85 -2.69
C LEU A 75 -5.18 0.23 -1.70
N LEU A 76 -4.82 -0.88 -1.07
CA LEU A 76 -5.63 -1.52 -0.02
C LEU A 76 -5.82 -0.60 1.20
N ARG A 77 -4.77 0.10 1.63
CA ARG A 77 -4.84 1.06 2.74
C ARG A 77 -5.73 2.25 2.42
N ARG A 78 -5.60 2.85 1.23
CA ARG A 78 -6.44 3.99 0.78
C ARG A 78 -7.93 3.64 0.76
N ARG A 79 -8.30 2.39 0.43
CA ARG A 79 -9.69 1.94 0.46
C ARG A 79 -10.30 1.88 1.87
N LYS A 80 -9.48 1.72 2.93
CA LYS A 80 -9.93 1.63 4.34
C LYS A 80 -9.96 2.97 5.09
N ILE A 81 -9.24 4.00 4.61
CA ILE A 81 -9.19 5.34 5.23
C ILE A 81 -10.54 6.08 5.31
N PRO A 82 -11.47 6.04 4.32
CA PRO A 82 -12.69 6.85 4.40
C PRO A 82 -13.64 6.41 5.52
N SER A 83 -13.48 5.20 6.08
CA SER A 83 -14.29 4.73 7.21
C SER A 83 -13.98 5.49 8.51
N LEU A 84 -12.68 5.75 8.77
CA LEU A 84 -12.24 6.47 9.97
C LEU A 84 -12.54 7.97 9.91
N MET A 85 -12.57 8.56 8.71
CA MET A 85 -12.84 9.98 8.52
C MET A 85 -14.25 10.40 8.97
N LYS A 86 -15.22 9.47 8.98
CA LYS A 86 -16.59 9.71 9.45
C LYS A 86 -16.65 10.11 10.94
N TYR A 87 -15.75 9.56 11.75
CA TYR A 87 -15.69 9.85 13.19
C TYR A 87 -14.92 11.14 13.51
N ALA A 88 -14.04 11.59 12.61
CA ALA A 88 -13.32 12.85 12.77
C ALA A 88 -14.28 14.06 12.75
N ALA A 89 -15.32 14.03 11.92
CA ALA A 89 -16.33 15.10 11.86
C ALA A 89 -17.09 15.25 13.19
N VAL A 90 -17.46 14.12 13.81
CA VAL A 90 -18.12 14.11 15.12
C VAL A 90 -17.21 14.72 16.19
N GLY A 91 -15.92 14.37 16.20
CA GLY A 91 -14.95 14.97 17.12
C GLY A 91 -14.80 16.48 16.93
N LEU A 92 -14.77 16.97 15.69
CA LEU A 92 -14.71 18.41 15.40
C LEU A 92 -15.95 19.16 15.89
N VAL A 93 -17.14 18.56 15.77
CA VAL A 93 -18.38 19.16 16.30
C VAL A 93 -18.31 19.27 17.83
N PHE A 94 -17.87 18.21 18.53
CA PHE A 94 -17.70 18.26 19.98
C PHE A 94 -16.66 19.30 20.42
N LEU A 95 -15.54 19.42 19.70
CA LEU A 95 -14.52 20.42 19.98
C LEU A 95 -15.04 21.86 19.75
N ALA A 96 -15.80 22.07 18.66
CA ALA A 96 -16.39 23.38 18.36
C ALA A 96 -17.44 23.79 19.40
N LEU A 97 -18.32 22.85 19.79
CA LEU A 97 -19.32 23.08 20.83
C LEU A 97 -18.66 23.34 22.19
N GLY A 98 -17.67 22.54 22.58
CA GLY A 98 -16.91 22.73 23.81
C GLY A 98 -16.22 24.10 23.87
N TYR A 99 -15.57 24.50 22.77
CA TYR A 99 -14.94 25.81 22.65
C TYR A 99 -15.95 26.97 22.74
N PHE A 100 -17.12 26.82 22.10
CA PHE A 100 -18.17 27.84 22.14
C PHE A 100 -18.75 28.00 23.55
N VAL A 101 -19.03 26.90 24.25
CA VAL A 101 -19.52 26.92 25.64
C VAL A 101 -18.49 27.56 26.57
N GLN A 102 -17.22 27.20 26.44
CA GLN A 102 -16.15 27.81 27.23
C GLN A 102 -16.08 29.32 26.99
N ARG A 103 -16.15 29.76 25.73
CA ARG A 103 -16.15 31.19 25.39
C ARG A 103 -17.37 31.94 25.93
N ASN A 104 -18.54 31.32 25.96
CA ASN A 104 -19.74 31.98 26.49
C ASN A 104 -19.70 32.08 28.02
N GLN A 105 -19.18 31.07 28.71
CA GLN A 105 -19.03 31.10 30.17
C GLN A 105 -17.97 32.13 30.62
N THR A 106 -16.89 32.32 29.86
CA THR A 106 -15.89 33.35 30.18
C THR A 106 -16.41 34.77 29.94
N MET A 107 -17.35 34.97 29.01
CA MET A 107 -17.97 36.28 28.72
C MET A 107 -19.17 36.60 29.63
N GLY A 108 -19.88 35.60 30.15
CA GLY A 108 -21.07 35.77 31.01
C GLY A 108 -20.78 36.05 32.49
N ASN A 109 -19.50 36.03 32.91
CA ASN A 109 -19.11 36.21 34.32
C ASN A 109 -18.74 37.66 34.70
N HIS A 110 -18.90 38.63 33.79
CA HIS A 110 -19.00 40.03 34.19
C HIS A 110 -20.45 40.32 34.61
N SER A 111 -20.87 39.69 35.71
CA SER A 111 -22.02 40.19 36.44
C SER A 111 -21.60 41.54 36.99
N ASP A 112 -22.15 42.62 36.44
CA ASP A 112 -22.12 43.95 37.04
C ASP A 112 -22.65 43.83 38.48
N ARG A 113 -21.73 43.63 39.42
CA ARG A 113 -22.01 43.78 40.85
C ARG A 113 -22.29 45.26 41.05
N LEU A 114 -23.55 45.64 41.06
CA LEU A 114 -24.00 46.94 41.55
C LEU A 114 -23.66 47.04 43.05
N VAL A 115 -22.41 47.39 43.34
CA VAL A 115 -21.97 47.76 44.68
C VAL A 115 -22.69 49.07 45.02
N ARG A 116 -23.70 48.98 45.88
CA ARG A 116 -24.36 50.16 46.48
C ARG A 116 -23.30 50.95 47.26
N LYS A 117 -22.83 52.06 46.70
CA LYS A 117 -21.98 53.04 47.39
C LYS A 117 -22.84 53.67 48.49
N GLN A 118 -22.63 53.26 49.73
CA GLN A 118 -23.22 53.94 50.88
C GLN A 118 -22.47 55.25 51.05
N GLU A 119 -23.04 56.35 50.55
CA GLU A 119 -22.56 57.67 50.89
C GLU A 119 -23.04 57.97 52.31
N ALA A 120 -22.11 57.90 53.26
CA ALA A 120 -22.36 58.29 54.65
C ALA A 120 -22.57 59.80 54.67
N ILE A 121 -23.83 60.23 54.74
CA ILE A 121 -24.18 61.63 54.95
C ILE A 121 -23.97 61.91 56.44
N THR A 122 -22.83 62.46 56.81
CA THR A 122 -22.64 63.03 58.16
C THR A 122 -23.32 64.39 58.19
N ILE A 123 -24.39 64.50 58.98
CA ILE A 123 -25.02 65.79 59.28
C ILE A 123 -24.15 66.46 60.35
N THR A 124 -23.45 67.53 59.98
CA THR A 124 -22.79 68.42 60.95
C THR A 124 -23.79 69.47 61.40
N PHE A 125 -24.03 69.56 62.71
CA PHE A 125 -24.72 70.68 63.33
C PHE A 125 -23.67 71.69 63.81
N ASP A 126 -23.84 72.96 63.42
CA ASP A 126 -23.19 74.13 64.01
C ASP A 126 -24.20 74.80 64.98
#